data_AF-A0A4Y2ECM3-F1
#
_entry.id   AF-A0A4Y2ECM3-F1
#
_cell.length_a   1.000
_cell.length_b   1.000
_cell.length_c   1.000
_cell.angle_alpha   90.00
_cell.angle_beta   90.00
_cell.angle_gamma   90.00
#
_symmetry.space_group_name_H-M   'P 1'
#
loop_
_entity.id
_entity.type
_entity.pdbx_description
1 polymer ?
#
loop_
_entity_poly.entity_id
_entity_poly.type
_entity_poly.pdbx_seq_one_letter_code
_entity_poly.pdbx_strand_id
1 'polypeptide(L)'
;MGLSTISQTIQAIEEEDSIEDSEEVSAQHLRGIFHYANSRTTVPGLDIYTDGSKIEDKTGSAFCVMEEDTTKYEWMAQLSPFNTVFQAELLAIQEACLWVSKTNQQIKVWAHVGYSGNEAADVLAKKATQEGIPIYIPTPRNHIKSLLQKESIIRWQKEWDNGETGRSVHNVLLKVKTTPTPWQRPEITFVTGHGPFPTYLKRCNVRSSDSCGCGNL
;
A
#
# COMPACT_ATOMS: atom_id res chain seq x y z
N MET A 1 31.32 -4.07 -2.27
CA MET A 1 30.65 -2.85 -2.78
C MET A 1 29.54 -2.52 -1.81
N GLY A 2 29.64 -1.36 -1.14
CA GLY A 2 28.77 -1.00 -0.02
C GLY A 2 27.31 -0.86 -0.45
N LEU A 3 26.41 -1.37 0.38
CA LEU A 3 24.99 -1.12 0.27
C LEU A 3 24.77 0.41 0.31
N SER A 4 23.96 0.94 -0.61
CA SER A 4 23.61 2.36 -0.61
C SER A 4 22.93 2.72 0.72
N THR A 5 23.08 3.95 1.18
CA THR A 5 22.48 4.48 2.43
C THR A 5 20.99 4.14 2.57
N ILE A 6 20.28 3.98 1.46
CA ILE A 6 18.86 3.61 1.38
C ILE A 6 18.62 2.14 1.75
N SER A 7 19.51 1.22 1.33
CA SER A 7 19.40 -0.20 1.68
C SER A 7 19.62 -0.44 3.17
N GLN A 8 20.42 0.41 3.82
CA GLN A 8 20.60 0.41 5.28
C GLN A 8 19.35 0.97 6.00
N THR A 9 18.68 1.97 5.41
CA THR A 9 17.40 2.49 5.94
C THR A 9 16.26 1.46 5.84
N ILE A 10 16.19 0.69 4.74
CA ILE A 10 15.18 -0.37 4.58
C ILE A 10 15.39 -1.50 5.61
N GLN A 11 16.65 -1.88 5.86
CA GLN A 11 16.99 -2.91 6.83
C GLN A 11 16.71 -2.45 8.29
N ALA A 12 16.90 -1.16 8.59
CA ALA A 12 16.54 -0.58 9.89
C ALA A 12 15.02 -0.52 10.13
N ILE A 13 14.21 -0.41 9.07
CA ILE A 13 12.74 -0.46 9.16
C ILE A 13 12.25 -1.90 9.40
N GLU A 14 12.98 -2.91 8.91
CA GLU A 14 12.67 -4.33 9.14
C GLU A 14 13.06 -4.81 10.57
N GLU A 15 13.97 -4.11 11.26
CA GLU A 15 14.40 -4.46 12.63
C GLU A 15 13.54 -3.84 13.75
N GLU A 16 12.66 -2.87 13.45
CA GLU A 16 11.69 -2.29 14.41
C GLU A 16 10.42 -3.16 14.60
N ASP A 17 10.32 -4.31 13.91
CA ASP A 17 9.21 -5.28 13.97
C ASP A 17 9.12 -6.09 15.30
N SER A 18 9.56 -5.53 16.44
CA SER A 18 9.51 -6.20 17.75
C SER A 18 8.69 -5.47 18.82
N ILE A 19 7.78 -4.58 18.45
CA ILE A 19 6.86 -3.90 19.38
C ILE A 19 5.45 -4.46 19.16
N GLU A 20 4.92 -5.12 20.19
CA GLU A 20 3.60 -5.79 20.21
C GLU A 20 2.48 -4.95 19.56
N ASP A 21 1.74 -5.63 18.69
CA ASP A 21 0.84 -5.06 17.68
C ASP A 21 -0.35 -4.28 18.27
N SER A 22 -0.39 -2.98 17.95
CA SER A 22 -1.58 -2.12 18.16
C SER A 22 -2.82 -2.60 17.37
N GLU A 23 -2.63 -3.48 16.39
CA GLU A 23 -3.70 -4.16 15.64
C GLU A 23 -4.41 -5.23 16.48
N GLU A 24 -3.71 -5.93 17.38
CA GLU A 24 -4.30 -6.99 18.20
C GLU A 24 -5.17 -6.43 19.34
N VAL A 25 -4.76 -5.31 19.94
CA VAL A 25 -5.55 -4.57 20.94
C VAL A 25 -6.86 -4.05 20.33
N SER A 26 -6.81 -3.55 19.09
CA SER A 26 -7.98 -3.09 18.34
C SER A 26 -8.93 -4.25 18.00
N ALA A 27 -8.39 -5.41 17.62
CA ALA A 27 -9.17 -6.61 17.32
C ALA A 27 -9.88 -7.19 18.56
N GLN A 28 -9.24 -7.18 19.73
CA GLN A 28 -9.85 -7.60 20.99
C GLN A 28 -10.98 -6.66 21.42
N HIS A 29 -10.81 -5.34 21.22
CA HIS A 29 -11.86 -4.35 21.49
C HIS A 29 -13.09 -4.56 20.58
N LEU A 30 -12.86 -4.81 19.28
CA LEU A 30 -13.93 -5.11 18.32
C LEU A 30 -14.67 -6.42 18.62
N ARG A 31 -13.96 -7.45 19.10
CA ARG A 31 -14.58 -8.71 19.58
C ARG A 31 -15.48 -8.48 20.80
N GLY A 32 -15.06 -7.64 21.73
CA GLY A 32 -15.87 -7.25 22.90
C GLY A 32 -17.16 -6.52 22.50
N ILE A 33 -17.09 -5.62 21.52
CA ILE A 33 -18.25 -4.92 20.95
C ILE A 33 -19.23 -5.91 20.31
N PHE A 34 -18.73 -6.88 19.52
CA PHE A 34 -19.56 -7.90 18.87
C PHE A 34 -20.32 -8.78 19.88
N HIS A 35 -19.67 -9.17 20.98
CA HIS A 35 -20.30 -10.03 21.99
C HIS A 35 -21.39 -9.30 22.79
N TYR A 36 -21.23 -7.99 23.00
CA TYR A 36 -22.19 -7.12 23.71
C TYR A 36 -23.37 -6.68 22.83
N ALA A 37 -23.18 -6.58 21.51
CA ALA A 37 -24.24 -6.24 20.55
C ALA A 37 -25.33 -7.32 20.44
N ASN A 38 -25.06 -8.56 20.86
CA ASN A 38 -25.97 -9.70 20.74
C ASN A 38 -27.07 -9.78 21.83
N SER A 39 -27.08 -8.86 22.80
CA SER A 39 -28.04 -8.86 23.93
C SER A 39 -29.03 -7.68 23.93
N ARG A 40 -29.14 -6.93 22.82
CA ARG A 40 -29.95 -5.70 22.72
C ARG A 40 -31.16 -5.90 21.80
N THR A 41 -32.17 -5.04 21.96
CA THR A 41 -33.36 -5.01 21.11
C THR A 41 -33.09 -4.21 19.84
N THR A 42 -33.42 -4.79 18.67
CA THR A 42 -33.43 -4.08 17.39
C THR A 42 -34.45 -2.94 17.43
N VAL A 43 -34.05 -1.71 17.12
CA VAL A 43 -35.00 -0.61 16.91
C VAL A 43 -35.60 -0.79 15.51
N PRO A 44 -36.91 -1.02 15.36
CA PRO A 44 -37.51 -1.20 14.05
C PRO A 44 -37.38 0.08 13.22
N GLY A 45 -36.84 -0.01 12.01
CA GLY A 45 -36.84 1.08 11.03
C GLY A 45 -35.64 2.02 11.05
N LEU A 46 -34.66 1.84 11.95
CA LEU A 46 -33.44 2.64 11.99
C LEU A 46 -32.27 1.88 11.33
N ASP A 47 -31.69 2.47 10.30
CA ASP A 47 -30.65 1.88 9.46
C ASP A 47 -29.42 2.79 9.37
N ILE A 48 -28.22 2.20 9.38
CA ILE A 48 -26.96 2.92 9.20
C ILE A 48 -26.39 2.62 7.81
N TYR A 49 -25.93 3.67 7.15
CA TYR A 49 -25.25 3.62 5.88
C TYR A 49 -23.90 4.31 5.99
N THR A 50 -22.88 3.72 5.38
CA THR A 50 -21.49 4.17 5.44
C THR A 50 -20.94 4.29 4.04
N ASP A 51 -20.15 5.32 3.76
CA ASP A 51 -19.45 5.42 2.48
C ASP A 51 -18.13 6.18 2.59
N GLY A 52 -17.26 5.94 1.62
CA GLY A 52 -16.01 6.65 1.39
C GLY A 52 -15.97 7.21 -0.01
N SER A 53 -15.46 8.43 -0.17
CA SER A 53 -15.34 9.06 -1.48
C SER A 53 -13.96 9.66 -1.69
N LYS A 54 -13.55 9.72 -2.96
CA LYS A 54 -12.33 10.40 -3.38
C LYS A 54 -12.62 11.25 -4.60
N ILE A 55 -12.39 12.56 -4.46
CA ILE A 55 -12.54 13.55 -5.53
C ILE A 55 -11.21 14.28 -5.62
N GLU A 56 -10.55 14.17 -6.78
CA GLU A 56 -9.19 14.69 -7.00
C GLU A 56 -8.23 14.20 -5.89
N ASP A 57 -7.54 15.13 -5.23
CA ASP A 57 -6.63 14.89 -4.11
C ASP A 57 -7.32 15.01 -2.74
N LYS A 58 -8.64 14.81 -2.65
CA LYS A 58 -9.36 14.88 -1.37
C LYS A 58 -10.13 13.60 -1.12
N THR A 59 -10.01 13.11 0.11
CA THR A 59 -10.66 11.87 0.55
C THR A 59 -11.66 12.21 1.63
N GLY A 60 -12.89 11.72 1.51
CA GLY A 60 -13.98 11.95 2.44
C GLY A 60 -14.52 10.62 2.97
N SER A 61 -14.89 10.59 4.25
CA SER A 61 -15.49 9.45 4.94
C SER A 61 -16.79 9.92 5.58
N ALA A 62 -17.86 9.13 5.50
CA ALA A 62 -19.12 9.51 6.09
C ALA A 62 -19.97 8.31 6.50
N PHE A 63 -20.81 8.51 7.51
CA PHE A 63 -21.94 7.64 7.78
C PHE A 63 -23.18 8.48 8.08
N CYS A 64 -24.34 7.92 7.77
CA CYS A 64 -25.63 8.49 8.16
C CYS A 64 -26.50 7.43 8.82
N VAL A 65 -27.40 7.90 9.68
CA VAL A 65 -28.43 7.10 10.32
C VAL A 65 -29.76 7.57 9.75
N MET A 66 -30.51 6.66 9.13
CA MET A 66 -31.82 6.96 8.58
C MET A 66 -32.91 6.18 9.29
N GLU A 67 -34.07 6.82 9.43
CA GLU A 67 -35.31 6.16 9.81
C GLU A 67 -36.26 6.29 8.62
N GLU A 68 -36.66 5.15 8.04
CA GLU A 68 -37.37 5.11 6.74
C GLU A 68 -36.57 5.86 5.66
N ASP A 69 -37.03 7.02 5.18
CA ASP A 69 -36.35 7.87 4.19
C ASP A 69 -35.87 9.22 4.78
N THR A 70 -35.84 9.36 6.11
CA THR A 70 -35.42 10.59 6.78
C THR A 70 -34.09 10.41 7.50
N THR A 71 -33.09 11.23 7.14
CA THR A 71 -31.81 11.29 7.85
C THR A 71 -31.99 11.86 9.27
N LYS A 72 -31.59 11.08 10.28
CA LYS A 72 -31.64 11.47 11.70
C LYS A 72 -30.30 11.95 12.23
N TYR A 73 -29.22 11.39 11.69
CA TYR A 73 -27.87 11.70 12.11
C TYR A 73 -26.91 11.59 10.95
N GLU A 74 -25.92 12.46 10.93
CA GLU A 74 -24.86 12.51 9.93
C GLU A 74 -23.53 12.70 10.64
N TRP A 75 -22.52 12.01 10.11
CA TRP A 75 -21.15 12.25 10.47
C TRP A 75 -20.30 12.23 9.21
N MET A 76 -19.36 13.16 9.12
CA MET A 76 -18.48 13.29 7.98
C MET A 76 -17.09 13.78 8.39
N ALA A 77 -16.06 13.16 7.80
CA ALA A 77 -14.66 13.48 8.03
C ALA A 77 -13.89 13.65 6.72
N GLN A 78 -12.99 14.62 6.72
CA GLN A 78 -12.03 14.86 5.66
C GLN A 78 -10.72 14.15 6.02
N LEU A 79 -10.23 13.30 5.13
CA LEU A 79 -8.96 12.58 5.27
C LEU A 79 -7.87 13.19 4.40
N SER A 80 -6.63 12.73 4.63
CA SER A 80 -5.49 13.15 3.83
C SER A 80 -5.66 12.72 2.36
N PRO A 81 -5.13 13.51 1.39
CA PRO A 81 -5.06 13.16 -0.02
C PRO A 81 -4.47 11.76 -0.29
N PHE A 82 -3.57 11.31 0.58
CA PHE A 82 -2.88 10.02 0.47
C PHE A 82 -3.70 8.84 0.98
N ASN A 83 -4.82 9.09 1.67
CA ASN A 83 -5.72 8.02 2.07
C ASN A 83 -6.51 7.49 0.86
N THR A 84 -6.90 6.22 0.96
CA THR A 84 -7.69 5.51 -0.06
C THR A 84 -9.17 5.55 0.29
N VAL A 85 -10.04 5.33 -0.71
CA VAL A 85 -11.49 5.16 -0.50
C VAL A 85 -11.77 4.05 0.52
N PHE A 86 -11.05 2.93 0.42
CA PHE A 86 -11.17 1.83 1.37
C PHE A 86 -10.87 2.23 2.82
N GLN A 87 -9.85 3.06 3.07
CA GLN A 87 -9.59 3.58 4.42
C GLN A 87 -10.71 4.50 4.91
N ALA A 88 -11.32 5.27 4.00
CA ALA A 88 -12.45 6.13 4.32
C ALA A 88 -13.70 5.32 4.68
N GLU A 89 -14.00 4.27 3.92
CA GLU A 89 -15.10 3.34 4.23
C GLU A 89 -14.89 2.64 5.58
N LEU A 90 -13.66 2.18 5.85
CA LEU A 90 -13.33 1.53 7.12
C LEU A 90 -13.52 2.48 8.32
N LEU A 91 -13.11 3.74 8.18
CA LEU A 91 -13.33 4.76 9.21
C LEU A 91 -14.83 5.02 9.42
N ALA A 92 -15.62 5.10 8.34
CA ALA A 92 -17.06 5.30 8.43
C ALA A 92 -17.74 4.17 9.22
N ILE A 93 -17.33 2.92 8.98
CA ILE A 93 -17.81 1.76 9.75
C ILE A 93 -17.38 1.85 11.22
N GLN A 94 -16.12 2.20 11.49
CA GLN A 94 -15.62 2.35 12.85
C GLN A 94 -16.43 3.38 13.65
N GLU A 95 -16.65 4.56 13.06
CA GLU A 95 -17.38 5.66 13.71
C GLU A 95 -18.87 5.35 13.86
N ALA A 96 -19.48 4.66 12.89
CA ALA A 96 -20.82 4.10 13.03
C ALA A 96 -20.92 3.15 14.23
N CYS A 97 -19.98 2.21 14.37
CA CYS A 97 -19.93 1.29 15.52
C CYS A 97 -19.76 2.02 16.86
N LEU A 98 -18.93 3.07 16.90
CA LEU A 98 -18.76 3.92 18.09
C LEU A 98 -20.04 4.66 18.45
N TRP A 99 -20.76 5.17 17.45
CA TRP A 99 -22.06 5.83 17.64
C TRP A 99 -23.10 4.85 18.20
N VAL A 100 -23.24 3.66 17.61
CA VAL A 100 -24.15 2.58 18.09
C VAL A 100 -23.82 2.16 19.53
N SER A 101 -22.53 2.12 19.87
CA SER A 101 -22.08 1.78 21.21
C SER A 101 -22.54 2.80 22.25
N LYS A 102 -22.53 4.09 21.89
CA LYS A 102 -22.99 5.21 22.74
C LYS A 102 -24.50 5.28 22.90
N THR A 103 -25.28 4.94 21.86
CA THR A 103 -26.75 5.03 21.89
C THR A 103 -27.42 3.84 22.58
N ASN A 104 -26.65 2.82 22.98
CA ASN A 104 -27.14 1.59 23.59
C ASN A 104 -28.18 0.82 22.75
N GLN A 105 -28.17 1.01 21.42
CA GLN A 105 -29.12 0.39 20.48
C GLN A 105 -28.46 -0.77 19.71
N GLN A 106 -29.27 -1.67 19.16
CA GLN A 106 -28.85 -2.62 18.12
C GLN A 106 -29.38 -2.12 16.79
N ILE A 107 -28.48 -1.80 15.86
CA ILE A 107 -28.82 -1.16 14.59
C ILE A 107 -28.14 -1.92 13.46
N LYS A 108 -28.86 -2.07 12.34
CA LYS A 108 -28.35 -2.76 11.17
C LYS A 108 -27.49 -1.81 10.34
N VAL A 109 -26.27 -2.24 10.04
CA VAL A 109 -25.36 -1.53 9.12
C VAL A 109 -25.54 -2.15 7.73
N TRP A 110 -25.81 -1.32 6.74
CA TRP A 110 -25.98 -1.72 5.35
C TRP A 110 -24.79 -1.28 4.51
N ALA A 111 -24.36 -2.16 3.59
CA ALA A 111 -23.20 -1.93 2.72
C ALA A 111 -23.49 -2.35 1.27
N HIS A 112 -24.70 -2.11 0.76
CA HIS A 112 -25.12 -2.55 -0.56
C HIS A 112 -25.70 -1.42 -1.42
N VAL A 113 -25.36 -1.48 -2.72
CA VAL A 113 -25.80 -0.57 -3.77
C VAL A 113 -27.32 -0.73 -4.02
N GLY A 114 -28.05 0.39 -4.11
CA GLY A 114 -29.47 0.42 -4.51
C GLY A 114 -30.48 0.68 -3.39
N TYR A 115 -30.03 1.04 -2.18
CA TYR A 115 -30.89 1.55 -1.11
C TYR A 115 -30.69 3.05 -0.96
N SER A 116 -31.78 3.83 -0.85
CA SER A 116 -31.78 5.32 -0.75
C SER A 116 -30.77 5.89 0.24
N GLY A 117 -30.48 5.16 1.32
CA GLY A 117 -29.49 5.56 2.32
C GLY A 117 -28.03 5.42 1.88
N ASN A 118 -27.74 4.54 0.93
CA ASN A 118 -26.40 4.42 0.35
C ASN A 118 -26.08 5.64 -0.53
N GLU A 119 -27.05 6.14 -1.31
CA GLU A 119 -26.85 7.40 -2.05
C GLU A 119 -26.70 8.59 -1.10
N ALA A 120 -27.42 8.60 0.03
CA ALA A 120 -27.26 9.64 1.05
C ALA A 120 -25.84 9.61 1.67
N ALA A 121 -25.31 8.42 1.97
CA ALA A 121 -23.96 8.25 2.48
C ALA A 121 -22.89 8.67 1.45
N ASP A 122 -23.07 8.34 0.16
CA ASP A 122 -22.18 8.77 -0.94
C ASP A 122 -22.15 10.31 -1.08
N VAL A 123 -23.31 10.96 -1.09
CA VAL A 123 -23.42 12.43 -1.13
C VAL A 123 -22.71 13.05 0.08
N LEU A 124 -22.89 12.46 1.26
CA LEU A 124 -22.25 12.93 2.48
C LEU A 124 -20.73 12.73 2.44
N ALA A 125 -20.25 11.59 1.94
CA ALA A 125 -18.83 11.31 1.77
C ALA A 125 -18.17 12.26 0.76
N LYS A 126 -18.87 12.60 -0.32
CA LYS A 126 -18.44 13.63 -1.28
C LYS A 126 -18.36 15.00 -0.63
N LYS A 127 -19.37 15.39 0.15
CA LYS A 127 -19.36 16.65 0.92
C LYS A 127 -18.23 16.69 1.96
N ALA A 128 -17.93 15.55 2.58
CA ALA A 128 -16.85 15.39 3.55
C ALA A 128 -15.48 15.77 2.98
N THR A 129 -15.28 15.62 1.67
CA THR A 129 -14.02 16.01 1.01
C THR A 129 -13.70 17.50 1.17
N GLN A 130 -14.70 18.35 1.44
CA GLN A 130 -14.54 19.79 1.51
C GLN A 130 -14.93 20.39 2.87
N GLU A 131 -15.96 19.82 3.50
CA GLU A 131 -16.56 20.36 4.73
C GLU A 131 -16.43 19.41 5.93
N GLY A 132 -15.83 18.23 5.73
CA GLY A 132 -15.68 17.22 6.78
C GLY A 132 -14.73 17.65 7.89
N ILE A 133 -14.89 17.07 9.08
CA ILE A 133 -13.95 17.25 10.18
C ILE A 133 -12.60 16.67 9.77
N PRO A 134 -11.48 17.42 9.81
CA PRO A 134 -10.18 16.89 9.45
C PRO A 134 -9.75 15.76 10.40
N ILE A 135 -9.53 14.56 9.87
CA ILE A 135 -9.03 13.39 10.61
C ILE A 135 -7.74 12.89 9.98
N TYR A 136 -6.73 12.71 10.82
CA TYR A 136 -5.44 12.19 10.40
C TYR A 136 -5.40 10.68 10.57
N ILE A 137 -5.46 9.94 9.46
CA ILE A 137 -5.14 8.51 9.42
C ILE A 137 -3.76 8.36 8.80
N PRO A 138 -2.80 7.74 9.50
CA PRO A 138 -1.48 7.46 8.94
C PRO A 138 -1.59 6.76 7.58
N THR A 139 -0.76 7.21 6.64
CA THR A 139 -0.71 6.63 5.30
C THR A 139 -0.32 5.15 5.42
N PRO A 140 -1.00 4.22 4.70
CA PRO A 140 -0.66 2.81 4.76
C PRO A 140 0.82 2.58 4.43
N ARG A 141 1.50 1.75 5.22
CA ARG A 141 2.91 1.39 5.00
C ARG A 141 3.16 0.91 3.56
N ASN A 142 2.22 0.14 3.00
CA ASN A 142 2.28 -0.33 1.60
C ASN A 142 2.30 0.80 0.57
N HIS A 143 1.57 1.90 0.82
CA HIS A 143 1.57 3.06 -0.05
C HIS A 143 2.92 3.78 -0.02
N ILE A 144 3.48 3.99 1.18
CA ILE A 144 4.83 4.55 1.36
C ILE A 144 5.87 3.66 0.69
N LYS A 145 5.81 2.35 0.92
CA LYS A 145 6.71 1.36 0.30
C LYS A 145 6.64 1.39 -1.22
N SER A 146 5.43 1.48 -1.79
CA SER A 146 5.21 1.59 -3.23
C SER A 146 5.81 2.87 -3.82
N LEU A 147 5.62 4.02 -3.16
CA LEU A 147 6.22 5.29 -3.57
C LEU A 147 7.76 5.22 -3.55
N LEU A 148 8.33 4.72 -2.46
CA LEU A 148 9.78 4.56 -2.32
C LEU A 148 10.35 3.61 -3.37
N GLN A 149 9.66 2.50 -3.64
CA GLN A 149 10.08 1.54 -4.66
C GLN A 149 10.04 2.16 -6.06
N LYS A 150 9.00 2.94 -6.37
CA LYS A 150 8.86 3.65 -7.65
C LYS A 150 10.01 4.64 -7.87
N GLU A 151 10.27 5.52 -6.90
CA GLU A 151 11.37 6.50 -6.98
C GLU A 151 12.74 5.82 -7.07
N SER A 152 12.94 4.75 -6.30
CA SER A 152 14.19 3.98 -6.31
C SER A 152 14.44 3.33 -7.68
N ILE A 153 13.41 2.75 -8.32
CA ILE A 153 13.51 2.15 -9.65
C ILE A 153 13.83 3.22 -10.70
N ILE A 154 13.19 4.39 -10.65
CA ILE A 154 13.45 5.50 -11.59
C ILE A 154 14.91 5.94 -11.49
N ARG A 155 15.40 6.14 -10.27
CA ARG A 155 16.80 6.51 -10.03
C ARG A 155 17.77 5.42 -10.50
N TRP A 156 17.51 4.17 -10.12
CA TRP A 156 18.37 3.04 -10.51
C TRP A 156 18.40 2.86 -12.03
N GLN A 157 17.27 3.03 -12.73
CA GLN A 157 17.22 3.00 -14.18
C GLN A 157 18.09 4.10 -14.80
N LYS A 158 18.07 5.32 -14.25
CA LYS A 158 18.92 6.42 -14.72
C LYS A 158 20.41 6.09 -14.55
N GLU A 159 20.79 5.52 -13.42
CA GLU A 159 22.17 5.08 -13.17
C GLU A 159 22.55 3.91 -14.10
N TRP A 160 21.62 3.01 -14.37
CA TRP A 160 21.81 1.87 -15.27
C TRP A 160 22.02 2.29 -16.72
N ASP A 161 21.23 3.25 -17.21
CA ASP A 161 21.33 3.73 -18.59
C ASP A 161 22.62 4.53 -18.85
N ASN A 162 23.03 5.35 -17.89
CA ASN A 162 24.19 6.24 -18.02
C ASN A 162 25.50 5.66 -17.46
N GLY A 163 25.44 4.52 -16.76
CA GLY A 163 26.59 3.90 -16.12
C GLY A 163 27.53 3.22 -17.12
N GLU A 164 28.83 3.26 -16.81
CA GLU A 164 29.90 2.62 -17.60
C GLU A 164 30.19 1.17 -17.17
N THR A 165 29.74 0.76 -15.99
CA THR A 165 29.95 -0.60 -15.47
C THR A 165 28.81 -1.53 -15.90
N GLY A 166 29.13 -2.79 -16.20
CA GLY A 166 28.10 -3.79 -16.53
C GLY A 166 27.44 -3.60 -17.91
N ARG A 167 28.07 -2.87 -18.84
CA ARG A 167 27.52 -2.58 -20.18
C ARG A 167 27.12 -3.83 -20.98
N SER A 168 27.85 -4.93 -20.82
CA SER A 168 27.51 -6.19 -21.48
C SER A 168 26.15 -6.72 -21.00
N VAL A 169 25.85 -6.55 -19.70
CA VAL A 169 24.55 -6.90 -19.10
C VAL A 169 23.47 -5.88 -19.51
N HIS A 170 23.77 -4.58 -19.54
CA HIS A 170 22.83 -3.55 -20.01
C HIS A 170 22.34 -3.82 -21.43
N ASN A 171 23.24 -4.22 -22.34
CA ASN A 171 22.88 -4.55 -23.72
C ASN A 171 21.84 -5.68 -23.85
N VAL A 172 21.68 -6.52 -22.82
CA VAL A 172 20.69 -7.60 -22.78
C VAL A 172 19.48 -7.21 -21.91
N LEU A 173 19.72 -6.55 -20.77
CA LEU A 173 18.70 -6.07 -19.84
C LEU A 173 18.67 -4.54 -19.83
N LEU A 174 17.92 -3.97 -20.76
CA LEU A 174 17.79 -2.51 -20.90
C LEU A 174 17.01 -1.87 -19.75
N LYS A 175 16.17 -2.63 -19.06
CA LYS A 175 15.33 -2.14 -17.95
C LYS A 175 15.68 -2.83 -16.64
N VAL A 176 15.88 -2.04 -15.59
CA VAL A 176 16.03 -2.54 -14.23
C VAL A 176 14.73 -3.16 -13.77
N LYS A 177 14.84 -4.26 -13.00
CA LYS A 177 13.71 -4.98 -12.43
C LYS A 177 14.08 -5.40 -11.02
N THR A 178 13.09 -5.43 -10.14
CA THR A 178 13.25 -5.93 -8.76
C THR A 178 13.16 -7.45 -8.68
N THR A 179 12.64 -8.10 -9.71
CA THR A 179 12.62 -9.55 -9.83
C THR A 179 13.88 -10.08 -10.51
N PRO A 180 14.48 -11.16 -10.00
CA PRO A 180 15.58 -11.83 -10.68
C PRO A 180 15.14 -12.31 -12.07
N THR A 181 15.99 -12.08 -13.07
CA THR A 181 15.76 -12.68 -14.40
C THR A 181 16.08 -14.18 -14.32
N PRO A 182 15.27 -15.08 -14.91
CA PRO A 182 15.42 -16.53 -14.75
C PRO A 182 16.56 -17.08 -15.61
N TRP A 183 17.75 -16.49 -15.51
CA TRP A 183 18.94 -16.92 -16.22
C TRP A 183 19.62 -18.08 -15.51
N GLN A 184 20.05 -19.06 -16.30
CA GLN A 184 20.89 -20.15 -15.88
C GLN A 184 22.35 -19.71 -15.77
N ARG A 185 23.14 -20.48 -15.01
CA ARG A 185 24.57 -20.17 -14.80
C ARG A 185 25.35 -19.90 -16.10
N PRO A 186 25.21 -20.69 -17.18
CA PRO A 186 25.93 -20.42 -18.42
C PRO A 186 25.59 -19.06 -19.04
N GLU A 187 24.32 -18.65 -18.97
CA GLU A 187 23.82 -17.39 -19.51
C GLU A 187 24.34 -16.21 -18.69
N ILE A 188 24.31 -16.31 -17.35
CA ILE A 188 24.90 -15.32 -16.45
C ILE A 188 26.39 -15.16 -16.75
N THR A 189 27.13 -16.27 -16.83
CA THR A 189 28.57 -16.27 -17.15
C THR A 189 28.85 -15.61 -18.50
N PHE A 190 28.07 -15.93 -19.52
CA PHE A 190 28.20 -15.34 -20.85
C PHE A 190 27.95 -13.82 -20.85
N VAL A 191 26.80 -13.39 -20.33
CA VAL A 191 26.36 -11.98 -20.39
C VAL A 191 27.20 -11.07 -19.50
N THR A 192 27.62 -11.56 -18.33
CA THR A 192 28.52 -10.80 -17.44
C THR A 192 29.97 -10.83 -17.91
N GLY A 193 30.33 -11.75 -18.82
CA GLY A 193 31.72 -12.01 -19.20
C GLY A 193 32.55 -12.62 -18.08
N HIS A 194 31.93 -13.12 -17.00
CA HIS A 194 32.60 -13.80 -15.89
C HIS A 194 32.62 -15.32 -16.15
N GLY A 195 33.62 -15.79 -16.88
CA GLY A 195 33.76 -17.19 -17.29
C GLY A 195 35.17 -17.52 -17.76
N PRO A 196 35.40 -18.73 -18.30
CA PRO A 196 36.70 -19.14 -18.84
C PRO A 196 37.06 -18.42 -20.17
N PHE A 197 36.67 -17.17 -20.31
CA PHE A 197 37.00 -16.32 -21.46
C PHE A 197 38.43 -15.80 -21.28
N PRO A 198 39.29 -15.85 -22.31
CA PRO A 198 40.66 -15.36 -22.23
C PRO A 198 40.77 -13.91 -21.71
N THR A 199 39.85 -13.03 -22.13
CA THR A 199 39.73 -11.64 -21.66
C THR A 199 39.50 -11.54 -20.16
N TYR A 200 38.56 -12.34 -19.64
CA TYR A 200 38.28 -12.41 -18.20
C TYR A 200 39.44 -12.96 -17.39
N LEU A 201 40.04 -14.06 -17.86
CA LEU A 201 41.17 -14.72 -17.19
C LEU A 201 42.42 -13.85 -17.15
N LYS A 202 42.67 -13.04 -18.19
CA LYS A 202 43.72 -12.01 -18.19
C LYS A 202 43.44 -10.93 -17.15
N ARG A 203 42.21 -10.41 -17.10
CA ARG A 203 41.80 -9.40 -16.13
C ARG A 203 41.95 -9.88 -14.68
N CYS A 204 41.71 -11.16 -14.43
CA CYS A 204 41.89 -11.79 -13.12
C CYS A 204 43.33 -12.25 -12.85
N ASN A 205 44.28 -11.92 -13.73
CA ASN A 205 45.70 -12.28 -13.61
C ASN A 205 45.96 -13.80 -13.52
N VAL A 206 45.05 -14.61 -14.06
CA VAL A 206 45.17 -16.09 -14.17
C VAL A 206 45.89 -16.48 -15.47
N ARG A 207 45.81 -15.63 -16.50
CA ARG A 207 46.53 -15.76 -17.77
C ARG A 207 47.28 -14.48 -18.11
N SER A 208 48.40 -14.62 -18.81
CA SER A 208 49.19 -13.48 -19.31
C SER A 208 48.61 -12.85 -20.59
N SER A 209 47.80 -13.58 -21.36
CA SER A 209 47.21 -13.13 -22.62
C SER A 209 45.69 -13.34 -22.67
N ASP A 210 45.01 -12.43 -23.37
CA ASP A 210 43.58 -12.44 -23.71
C ASP A 210 43.32 -13.01 -25.11
N SER A 211 44.35 -13.48 -25.81
CA SER A 211 44.21 -14.16 -27.08
C SER A 211 43.62 -15.57 -26.90
N CYS A 212 42.67 -15.93 -27.78
CA CYS A 212 42.21 -17.30 -27.92
C CYS A 212 43.19 -18.09 -28.79
N GLY A 213 43.48 -19.34 -28.42
CA GLY A 213 44.25 -20.27 -29.28
C GLY A 213 43.50 -20.72 -30.53
N CYS A 214 42.25 -20.29 -30.71
CA CYS A 214 41.36 -20.66 -31.81
C CYS A 214 41.58 -19.84 -33.10
N GLY A 215 42.60 -18.97 -33.16
CA GLY A 215 42.95 -18.18 -34.33
C GLY A 215 42.10 -16.91 -34.47
N ASN A 216 42.61 -15.93 -35.23
CA ASN A 216 41.89 -14.70 -35.55
C ASN A 216 40.77 -15.04 -36.55
N LEU A 217 39.52 -14.70 -36.20
CA LEU A 217 38.41 -14.58 -37.15
C LEU A 217 38.56 -13.31 -37.98
#